data_AF-A0A383F0J9-F1
#
_entry.id   AF-A0A383F0J9-F1
#
_cell.length_a   1.000
_cell.length_b   1.000
_cell.length_c   1.000
_cell.angle_alpha   90.00
_cell.angle_beta   90.00
_cell.angle_gamma   90.00
#
_symmetry.space_group_name_H-M   'P 1'
#
loop_
_entity.id
_entity.type
_entity.pdbx_description
1 polymer ?
#
loop_
_entity_poly.entity_id
_entity_poly.type
_entity_poly.pdbx_seq_one_letter_code
_entity_poly.pdbx_strand_id
1 'polypeptide(L)'
;MTGIIKVDDIKDAGGNSIISSNGSGTFTYTFNAGSIAQAALAADIINGSKLADNAVDSEHYTDGSIDNAHIADDAIDSEHYAAGSIDTAHIAADQIVASLIADDAIDSEHYTD
;
A
#
# COMPACT_ATOMS: atom_id res chain seq x y z
N MET A 1 32.63 -21.21 42.20
CA MET A 1 31.42 -22.05 41.98
C MET A 1 30.94 -21.76 40.57
N THR A 2 30.95 -22.76 39.68
CA THR A 2 30.26 -22.68 38.39
C THR A 2 28.94 -23.44 38.54
N GLY A 3 27.81 -22.74 38.42
CA GLY A 3 26.48 -23.32 38.35
C GLY A 3 25.99 -23.30 36.90
N ILE A 4 25.41 -24.40 36.44
CA ILE A 4 24.75 -24.48 35.14
C ILE A 4 23.25 -24.34 35.40
N ILE A 5 22.62 -23.29 34.85
CA ILE A 5 21.16 -23.22 34.75
C ILE A 5 20.78 -23.99 33.47
N LYS A 6 19.95 -25.03 33.59
CA LYS A 6 19.44 -25.72 32.40
C LYS A 6 18.32 -24.88 31.81
N VAL A 7 18.30 -24.75 30.49
CA VAL A 7 17.27 -23.99 29.75
C VAL A 7 15.86 -24.50 30.06
N ASP A 8 15.74 -25.80 30.28
CA ASP A 8 14.48 -26.47 30.62
C ASP A 8 13.88 -25.97 31.93
N ASP A 9 14.66 -25.36 32.82
CA ASP A 9 14.21 -24.82 34.10
C ASP A 9 13.64 -23.38 33.99
N ILE A 10 13.73 -22.74 32.82
CA ILE A 10 13.21 -21.39 32.58
C ILE A 10 11.77 -21.49 32.07
N LYS A 11 10.80 -21.35 32.98
CA LYS A 11 9.36 -21.45 32.71
C LYS A 11 8.61 -20.13 32.93
N ASP A 12 7.48 -19.94 32.25
CA ASP A 12 6.54 -18.86 32.53
C ASP A 12 5.75 -19.14 33.82
N ALA A 13 4.92 -18.19 34.24
CA ALA A 13 4.08 -18.35 35.43
C ALA A 13 3.07 -19.52 35.32
N GLY A 14 2.80 -20.01 34.11
CA GLY A 14 1.97 -21.18 33.83
C GLY A 14 2.75 -22.49 33.71
N GLY A 15 4.08 -22.47 33.87
CA GLY A 15 4.94 -23.65 33.73
C GLY A 15 5.34 -23.99 32.28
N ASN A 16 4.96 -23.18 31.29
CA ASN A 16 5.35 -23.40 29.91
C ASN A 16 6.81 -23.00 29.70
N SER A 17 7.54 -23.74 28.85
CA SER A 17 8.89 -23.31 28.46
C SER A 17 8.82 -21.96 27.75
N ILE A 18 9.44 -20.93 28.33
CA ILE A 18 9.65 -19.63 27.66
C ILE A 18 10.70 -19.79 26.56
N ILE A 19 11.64 -20.70 26.77
CA ILE A 19 12.79 -20.91 25.90
C ILE A 19 12.90 -22.42 25.64
N SER A 20 12.88 -22.84 24.37
CA SER A 20 13.20 -24.21 23.99
C SER A 20 14.66 -24.28 23.53
N SER A 21 15.42 -25.22 24.08
CA SER A 21 16.77 -25.51 23.57
C SER A 21 16.69 -26.67 22.59
N ASN A 22 17.29 -26.52 21.40
CA ASN A 22 17.43 -27.61 20.43
C ASN A 22 18.74 -28.40 20.63
N GLY A 23 19.39 -28.25 21.80
CA GLY A 23 20.70 -28.84 22.08
C GLY A 23 21.89 -28.20 21.35
N SER A 24 21.70 -27.15 20.53
CA SER A 24 22.80 -26.52 19.76
C SER A 24 23.37 -25.24 20.39
N GLY A 25 22.97 -24.88 21.62
CA GLY A 25 23.41 -23.65 22.28
C GLY A 25 22.77 -22.36 21.74
N THR A 26 21.83 -22.46 20.80
CA THR A 26 21.02 -21.34 20.31
C THR A 26 19.68 -21.30 21.04
N PHE A 27 19.30 -20.12 21.52
CA PHE A 27 17.99 -19.88 22.10
C PHE A 27 17.07 -19.30 21.02
N THR A 28 16.00 -20.02 20.68
CA THR A 28 14.98 -19.53 19.75
C THR A 28 13.76 -19.09 20.53
N TYR A 29 13.29 -17.87 20.28
CA TYR A 29 12.01 -17.38 20.76
C TYR A 29 11.11 -17.10 19.55
N THR A 30 9.89 -17.62 19.58
CA THR A 30 8.88 -17.36 18.55
C THR A 30 7.79 -16.50 19.16
N PHE A 31 7.55 -15.34 18.57
CA PHE A 31 6.40 -14.51 18.93
C PHE A 31 5.11 -15.20 18.47
N ASN A 32 4.10 -15.22 19.34
CA ASN A 32 2.76 -15.64 18.93
C ASN A 32 2.19 -14.63 17.93
N ALA A 33 1.36 -15.08 16.99
CA ALA A 33 0.66 -14.17 16.08
C ALA A 33 -0.10 -13.09 16.86
N GLY A 34 0.08 -11.82 16.48
CA GLY A 34 -0.53 -10.67 17.16
C GLY A 34 0.07 -10.27 18.51
N SER A 35 1.12 -10.94 19.00
CA SER A 35 1.74 -10.61 20.30
C SER A 35 2.67 -9.39 20.29
N ILE A 36 3.03 -8.90 19.10
CA ILE A 36 3.81 -7.67 18.95
C ILE A 36 2.85 -6.48 18.99
N ALA A 37 2.96 -5.65 20.03
CA ALA A 37 2.20 -4.41 20.12
C ALA A 37 2.69 -3.41 19.05
N GLN A 38 1.77 -2.61 18.49
CA GLN A 38 2.13 -1.58 17.51
C GLN A 38 3.17 -0.59 18.06
N ALA A 39 3.08 -0.23 19.34
CA ALA A 39 4.05 0.65 20.00
C ALA A 39 5.48 0.07 20.10
N ALA A 40 5.66 -1.23 19.88
CA ALA A 40 6.98 -1.85 19.80
C ALA A 40 7.65 -1.63 18.42
N LEU A 41 6.88 -1.21 17.40
CA LEU A 41 7.39 -0.86 16.08
C LEU A 41 7.71 0.63 16.05
N ALA A 42 8.97 0.97 15.83
CA ALA A 42 9.37 2.36 15.61
C ALA A 42 8.73 2.90 14.32
N ALA A 43 8.56 4.23 14.24
CA ALA A 43 8.15 4.88 13.00
C ALA A 43 9.09 4.48 11.84
N ASP A 44 8.51 4.28 10.66
CA ASP A 44 9.21 3.95 9.41
C ASP A 44 10.06 2.67 9.43
N ILE A 45 9.86 1.79 10.44
CA ILE A 45 10.63 0.53 10.54
C ILE A 45 10.32 -0.46 9.41
N ILE A 46 9.10 -0.40 8.87
CA ILE A 46 8.68 -1.14 7.69
C ILE A 46 8.85 -0.23 6.48
N ASN A 47 9.93 -0.42 5.73
CA ASN A 47 10.16 0.28 4.47
C ASN A 47 9.78 -0.62 3.27
N GLY A 48 9.87 -0.07 2.05
CA GLY A 48 9.52 -0.80 0.83
C GLY A 48 10.26 -2.13 0.66
N SER A 49 11.50 -2.28 1.16
CA SER A 49 12.25 -3.56 1.08
C SER A 49 11.69 -4.68 1.96
N LYS A 50 10.75 -4.36 2.87
CA LYS A 50 10.09 -5.31 3.76
C LYS A 50 8.69 -5.72 3.29
N LEU A 51 8.17 -5.03 2.28
CA LEU A 51 6.92 -5.39 1.63
C LEU A 51 7.25 -6.36 0.50
N ALA A 52 6.49 -7.45 0.40
CA ALA A 52 6.56 -8.32 -0.76
C ALA A 52 5.94 -7.60 -1.96
N ASP A 53 6.35 -7.98 -3.17
CA ASP A 53 5.75 -7.46 -4.40
C ASP A 53 4.24 -7.72 -4.39
N ASN A 54 3.47 -6.67 -4.69
CA ASN A 54 1.99 -6.69 -4.67
C ASN A 54 1.36 -6.99 -3.31
N ALA A 55 2.07 -6.79 -2.19
CA ALA A 55 1.51 -6.98 -0.84
C ALA A 55 0.50 -5.91 -0.42
N VAL A 56 0.46 -4.78 -1.11
CA VAL A 56 -0.47 -3.66 -0.85
C VAL A 56 -1.48 -3.61 -1.98
N ASP A 57 -2.75 -3.77 -1.66
CA ASP A 57 -3.88 -3.78 -2.59
C ASP A 57 -5.00 -2.84 -2.10
N SER A 58 -6.16 -2.90 -2.74
CA SER A 58 -7.30 -2.03 -2.45
C SER A 58 -7.88 -2.13 -1.05
N GLU A 59 -7.67 -3.23 -0.32
CA GLU A 59 -8.12 -3.34 1.07
C GLU A 59 -7.21 -2.57 2.02
N HIS A 60 -5.98 -2.27 1.60
CA HIS A 60 -4.95 -1.66 2.46
C HIS A 60 -4.98 -0.13 2.49
N TYR A 61 -5.62 0.51 1.52
CA TYR A 61 -5.79 1.96 1.49
C TYR A 61 -7.24 2.37 1.75
N THR A 62 -7.42 3.53 2.37
CA THR A 62 -8.75 4.08 2.66
C THR A 62 -9.19 5.03 1.56
N ASP A 63 -10.50 5.19 1.37
CA ASP A 63 -11.06 6.17 0.42
C ASP A 63 -10.43 7.55 0.59
N GLY A 64 -9.93 8.11 -0.52
CA GLY A 64 -9.30 9.43 -0.57
C GLY A 64 -7.86 9.50 -0.05
N SER A 65 -7.20 8.39 0.29
CA SER A 65 -5.80 8.43 0.74
C SER A 65 -4.80 8.69 -0.38
N ILE A 66 -5.21 8.52 -1.65
CA ILE A 66 -4.41 8.86 -2.83
C ILE A 66 -4.85 10.24 -3.31
N ASP A 67 -4.02 11.25 -3.06
CA ASP A 67 -4.25 12.63 -3.49
C ASP A 67 -3.37 13.01 -4.70
N ASN A 68 -3.52 14.25 -5.17
CA ASN A 68 -2.77 14.76 -6.31
C ASN A 68 -1.24 14.72 -6.11
N ALA A 69 -0.74 14.76 -4.87
CA ALA A 69 0.71 14.68 -4.62
C ALA A 69 1.25 13.25 -4.80
N HIS A 70 0.38 12.24 -4.76
CA HIS A 70 0.72 10.84 -4.97
C HIS A 70 0.59 10.41 -6.45
N ILE A 71 -0.10 11.20 -7.27
CA ILE A 71 -0.26 10.96 -8.71
C ILE A 71 0.82 11.76 -9.43
N ALA A 72 1.71 11.08 -10.16
CA ALA A 72 2.74 11.76 -10.94
C ALA A 72 2.14 12.51 -12.14
N ASP A 73 2.86 13.53 -12.62
CA ASP A 73 2.50 14.22 -13.85
C ASP A 73 2.39 13.22 -15.01
N ASP A 74 1.35 13.38 -15.84
CA ASP A 74 1.01 12.50 -16.97
C ASP A 74 0.77 11.02 -16.62
N ALA A 75 0.54 10.69 -15.33
CA ALA A 75 0.29 9.30 -14.92
C ALA A 75 -1.10 8.77 -15.31
N ILE A 76 -2.06 9.65 -15.61
CA ILE A 76 -3.42 9.27 -15.99
C ILE A 76 -3.58 9.46 -17.50
N ASP A 77 -3.70 8.35 -18.22
CA ASP A 77 -3.86 8.30 -19.67
C ASP A 77 -5.17 7.59 -20.07
N SER A 78 -5.33 7.32 -21.38
CA SER A 78 -6.52 6.69 -21.95
C SER A 78 -6.85 5.30 -21.42
N GLU A 79 -5.89 4.59 -20.82
CA GLU A 79 -6.13 3.27 -20.24
C GLU A 79 -6.79 3.37 -18.85
N HIS A 80 -6.71 4.54 -18.21
CA HIS A 80 -7.19 4.78 -16.85
C HIS A 80 -8.63 5.28 -16.78
N TYR A 81 -9.21 5.78 -17.88
CA TYR A 81 -10.60 6.26 -17.93
C TYR A 81 -11.46 5.48 -18.90
N ALA A 82 -12.76 5.41 -18.61
CA ALA A 82 -13.71 4.74 -19.49
C ALA A 82 -14.10 5.64 -20.67
N ALA A 83 -14.34 5.04 -21.84
CA ALA A 83 -14.82 5.79 -23.00
C ALA A 83 -16.13 6.54 -22.67
N GLY A 84 -16.13 7.85 -22.88
CA GLY A 84 -17.27 8.72 -22.59
C GLY A 84 -17.44 9.12 -21.12
N SER A 85 -16.51 8.77 -20.22
CA SER A 85 -16.60 9.18 -18.80
C SER A 85 -16.28 10.65 -18.57
N ILE A 86 -15.63 11.31 -19.54
CA ILE A 86 -15.38 12.76 -19.51
C ILE A 86 -16.59 13.44 -20.15
N ASP A 87 -17.47 13.97 -19.29
CA ASP A 87 -18.62 14.75 -19.72
C ASP A 87 -18.31 16.25 -19.82
N THR A 88 -19.27 17.04 -20.29
CA THR A 88 -19.12 18.48 -20.47
C THR A 88 -18.91 19.23 -19.15
N ALA A 89 -19.31 18.69 -17.99
CA ALA A 89 -19.06 19.32 -16.70
C ALA A 89 -17.58 19.22 -16.28
N HIS A 90 -16.84 18.24 -16.81
CA HIS A 90 -15.41 18.08 -16.59
C HIS A 90 -14.55 18.91 -17.56
N ILE A 91 -15.14 19.46 -18.62
CA ILE A 91 -14.44 20.28 -19.62
C ILE A 91 -14.76 21.75 -19.34
N ALA A 92 -13.76 22.50 -18.88
CA ALA A 92 -13.93 23.93 -18.67
C ALA A 92 -14.13 24.69 -20.00
N ALA A 93 -14.67 25.91 -19.92
CA ALA A 93 -14.80 26.78 -21.08
C ALA A 93 -13.44 26.98 -21.78
N ASP A 94 -13.49 27.08 -23.11
CA ASP A 94 -12.34 27.32 -23.98
C ASP A 94 -11.21 26.27 -23.93
N GLN A 95 -11.45 25.08 -23.36
CA GLN A 95 -10.45 23.99 -23.35
C GLN A 95 -10.32 23.27 -24.71
N ILE A 96 -11.41 23.20 -25.48
CA ILE A 96 -11.40 22.63 -26.83
C ILE A 96 -10.92 23.71 -27.80
N VAL A 97 -9.59 23.84 -27.91
CA VAL A 97 -8.94 24.80 -28.80
C VAL A 97 -8.86 24.26 -30.23
N ALA A 98 -8.71 25.17 -31.21
CA ALA A 98 -8.70 24.81 -32.64
C ALA A 98 -7.68 23.71 -33.01
N SER A 99 -6.52 23.66 -32.32
CA SER A 99 -5.50 22.62 -32.57
C SER A 99 -5.91 21.20 -32.14
N LEU A 100 -6.97 21.06 -31.34
CA LEU A 100 -7.54 19.77 -30.92
C LEU A 100 -8.65 19.28 -31.86
N ILE A 101 -9.11 20.14 -32.79
CA ILE A 101 -10.17 19.83 -33.74
C ILE A 101 -9.52 19.50 -35.08
N ALA A 102 -9.84 18.33 -35.64
CA ALA A 102 -9.33 17.96 -36.96
C ALA A 102 -9.96 18.84 -38.05
N ASP A 103 -9.23 19.04 -39.15
CA ASP A 103 -9.77 19.72 -40.32
C ASP A 103 -11.07 19.04 -40.78
N ASP A 104 -12.07 19.87 -41.13
CA ASP A 104 -13.42 19.45 -41.54
C ASP A 104 -14.21 18.62 -40.51
N ALA A 105 -13.81 18.58 -39.24
CA ALA A 105 -14.53 17.84 -38.20
C ALA A 105 -15.87 18.48 -37.76
N ILE A 106 -16.08 19.76 -38.06
CA ILE A 106 -17.31 20.50 -37.72
C ILE A 106 -18.10 20.74 -39.01
N ASP A 107 -19.21 20.04 -39.16
CA ASP A 107 -20.11 20.14 -40.31
C ASP A 107 -21.44 20.82 -39.97
N SER A 108 -22.38 20.82 -40.92
CA SER A 108 -23.70 21.42 -40.74
C SER A 108 -24.56 20.78 -39.63
N GLU A 109 -24.31 19.53 -39.24
CA GLU A 109 -25.05 18.88 -38.15
C GLU A 109 -24.60 19.38 -36.76
N HIS A 110 -23.43 20.00 -36.67
CA HIS A 110 -22.88 20.54 -35.41
C HIS A 110 -23.39 21.95 -35.09
N TYR A 111 -24.05 22.62 -36.04
CA TYR A 111 -24.67 23.92 -35.83
C TYR A 111 -26.20 23.75 -35.75
N THR A 112 -26.81 24.22 -34.67
CA THR A 112 -28.25 24.45 -34.62
C THR A 112 -28.50 25.94 -34.86
N ASP A 113 -29.16 26.28 -35.97
CA ASP A 113 -29.69 27.64 -36.22
C ASP A 113 -30.79 28.00 -35.21
#